data_AF-A0A7L0RYF7-F1
#
_entry.id   AF-A0A7L0RYF7-F1
#
_cell.length_a   1.000
_cell.length_b   1.000
_cell.length_c   1.000
_cell.angle_alpha   90.00
_cell.angle_beta   90.00
_cell.angle_gamma   90.00
#
_symmetry.space_group_name_H-M   'P 1'
#
loop_
_entity.id
_entity.type
_entity.pdbx_description
1 polymer ?
#
loop_
_entity_poly.entity_id
_entity_poly.type
_entity_poly.pdbx_seq_one_letter_code
_entity_poly.pdbx_strand_id
1 'polypeptide(L)'
;DIDVSLYTANTDEDVKCQEPVMRCFLLEMNVILHECRIKNCSKTQDVLNIWKNGNASLENKKLNSTTTAKCKECEEYEEKNFTEFIQSFVKVIQKECK
;
A
#
# COMPACT_ATOMS: atom_id res chain seq x y z
N ASP A 1 11.71 -7.96 14.37
CA ASP A 1 10.99 -8.88 13.50
C ASP A 1 9.52 -8.51 13.40
N ILE A 2 9.17 -7.93 12.24
CA ILE A 2 7.77 -7.79 11.83
C ILE A 2 7.47 -9.09 11.09
N ASP A 3 6.70 -9.96 11.73
CA ASP A 3 6.30 -11.25 11.19
C ASP A 3 4.84 -11.09 10.75
N VAL A 4 4.70 -10.56 9.54
CA VAL A 4 3.42 -10.23 8.91
C VAL A 4 3.43 -10.74 7.49
N SER A 5 2.24 -11.11 7.06
CA SER A 5 1.91 -11.50 5.71
C SER A 5 0.90 -10.48 5.20
N LEU A 6 1.24 -9.79 4.10
CA LEU A 6 0.54 -8.58 3.65
C LEU A 6 0.08 -8.75 2.22
N TYR A 7 -1.17 -8.38 1.93
CA TYR A 7 -1.70 -8.41 0.58
C TYR A 7 -0.89 -7.48 -0.34
N THR A 8 -0.20 -8.07 -1.32
CA THR A 8 0.77 -7.34 -2.14
C THR A 8 0.33 -7.31 -3.58
N ALA A 9 -0.20 -6.17 -4.01
CA ALA A 9 -0.66 -6.00 -5.38
C ALA A 9 0.47 -6.12 -6.40
N ASN A 10 0.12 -6.65 -7.58
CA ASN A 10 1.04 -6.76 -8.69
C ASN A 10 1.40 -5.37 -9.24
N THR A 11 2.66 -5.20 -9.63
CA THR A 11 3.11 -3.88 -10.10
C THR A 11 2.64 -3.56 -11.51
N ASP A 12 2.15 -4.54 -12.26
CA ASP A 12 1.69 -4.47 -13.66
C ASP A 12 0.15 -4.41 -13.80
N GLU A 13 -0.56 -4.13 -12.70
CA GLU A 13 -1.99 -3.82 -12.75
C GLU A 13 -2.28 -2.64 -13.70
N ASP A 14 -3.48 -2.66 -14.30
CA ASP A 14 -3.93 -1.63 -15.23
C ASP A 14 -3.90 -0.24 -14.57
N VAL A 15 -3.55 0.79 -15.33
CA VAL A 15 -3.49 2.19 -14.85
C VAL A 15 -4.82 2.63 -14.23
N LYS A 16 -5.96 2.11 -14.71
CA LYS A 16 -7.28 2.39 -14.11
C LYS A 16 -7.44 1.83 -12.69
N CYS A 17 -6.63 0.85 -12.29
CA CYS A 17 -6.62 0.22 -10.98
C CYS A 17 -5.57 0.80 -10.03
N GLN A 18 -4.87 1.86 -10.44
CA GLN A 18 -3.77 2.43 -9.66
C GLN A 18 -4.21 3.04 -8.31
N GLU A 19 -5.38 3.71 -8.26
CA GLU A 19 -5.95 4.20 -7.00
C GLU A 19 -6.35 3.05 -6.06
N PRO A 20 -7.11 2.03 -6.50
CA PRO A 20 -7.37 0.83 -5.70
C PRO A 20 -6.10 0.13 -5.21
N VAL A 21 -5.10 -0.03 -6.07
CA VAL A 21 -3.81 -0.62 -5.71
C VAL A 21 -3.11 0.18 -4.62
N MET A 22 -3.00 1.50 -4.78
CA MET A 22 -2.40 2.38 -3.76
C MET A 22 -3.17 2.30 -2.44
N ARG A 23 -4.51 2.26 -2.50
CA ARG A 23 -5.37 2.10 -1.32
C ARG A 23 -5.07 0.79 -0.58
N CYS A 24 -4.94 -0.34 -1.29
CA CYS A 24 -4.56 -1.61 -0.66
C CYS A 24 -3.20 -1.51 0.04
N PHE A 25 -2.17 -0.96 -0.62
CA PHE A 25 -0.87 -0.76 0.03
C PHE A 25 -0.94 0.09 1.30
N LEU A 26 -1.80 1.12 1.34
CA LEU A 26 -1.95 1.95 2.54
C LEU A 26 -2.75 1.27 3.65
N LEU A 27 -3.70 0.39 3.31
CA LEU A 27 -4.39 -0.46 4.29
C LEU A 27 -3.42 -1.45 4.94
N GLU A 28 -2.60 -2.13 4.13
CA GLU A 28 -1.58 -3.07 4.62
C GLU A 28 -0.46 -2.35 5.39
N MET A 29 -0.09 -1.12 5.01
CA MET A 29 0.84 -0.31 5.78
C MET A 29 0.30 0.03 7.20
N ASN A 30 -1.03 0.10 7.37
CA ASN A 30 -1.64 0.26 8.69
C ASN A 30 -1.50 -1.01 9.55
N VAL A 31 -1.50 -2.20 8.94
CA VAL A 31 -1.19 -3.48 9.63
C VAL A 31 0.25 -3.44 10.16
N ILE A 32 1.22 -3.03 9.33
CA ILE A 32 2.61 -2.83 9.75
C ILE A 32 2.69 -1.83 10.92
N LEU A 33 1.98 -0.71 10.83
CA LEU A 33 1.95 0.30 11.89
C LEU A 33 1.38 -0.26 13.21
N HIS A 34 0.32 -1.05 13.13
CA HIS A 34 -0.29 -1.68 14.30
C HIS A 34 0.68 -2.65 14.99
N GLU A 35 1.28 -3.54 14.19
CA GLU A 35 2.30 -4.48 14.65
C GLU A 35 3.50 -3.77 15.28
N CYS A 36 3.96 -2.68 14.67
CA CYS A 36 5.08 -1.93 15.20
C CYS A 36 4.78 -1.18 16.50
N ARG A 37 3.52 -0.82 16.75
CA ARG A 37 3.10 -0.27 18.05
C ARG A 37 3.09 -1.33 19.14
N ILE A 38 2.71 -2.58 18.81
CA ILE A 38 2.72 -3.69 19.77
C ILE A 38 4.16 -4.14 20.08
N LYS A 39 4.97 -4.34 19.03
CA LYS A 39 6.34 -4.85 19.15
C LYS A 39 7.38 -3.77 19.44
N ASN A 40 6.96 -2.51 19.58
CA ASN A 40 7.84 -1.35 19.78
C ASN A 40 8.98 -1.28 18.76
N CYS A 41 8.65 -1.31 17.46
CA CYS A 41 9.65 -1.12 16.41
C CYS A 41 10.38 0.22 16.58
N SER A 42 11.69 0.25 16.29
CA SER A 42 12.48 1.50 16.27
C SER A 42 12.04 2.48 15.18
N LYS A 43 11.30 2.00 14.17
CA LYS A 43 10.91 2.73 12.95
C LYS A 43 9.42 3.05 12.87
N THR A 44 8.67 2.91 13.97
CA THR A 44 7.22 3.18 14.00
C THR A 44 6.85 4.57 13.49
N GLN A 45 7.66 5.59 13.80
CA GLN A 45 7.40 6.95 13.32
C GLN A 45 7.59 7.09 11.81
N ASP A 46 8.57 6.39 11.23
CA ASP A 46 8.82 6.41 9.79
C ASP A 46 7.63 5.77 9.05
N VAL A 47 7.15 4.61 9.54
CA VAL A 47 5.96 3.93 8.99
C VAL A 47 4.71 4.83 9.10
N LEU A 48 4.51 5.49 10.24
CA LEU A 48 3.40 6.42 10.45
C LEU A 48 3.45 7.60 9.47
N ASN A 49 4.63 8.16 9.23
CA ASN A 49 4.81 9.28 8.31
C ASN A 49 4.52 8.87 6.86
N ILE A 50 5.00 7.69 6.44
CA ILE A 50 4.71 7.12 5.12
C ILE A 50 3.20 6.94 4.93
N TRP A 51 2.53 6.32 5.91
CA TRP A 51 1.09 6.08 5.88
C TRP A 51 0.30 7.40 5.78
N LYS A 52 0.65 8.41 6.60
CA LYS A 52 0.02 9.74 6.57
C LYS A 52 0.19 10.43 5.21
N ASN A 53 1.41 10.43 4.68
CA ASN A 53 1.71 11.07 3.39
C ASN A 53 1.00 10.37 2.24
N GLY A 54 0.94 9.03 2.27
CA GLY A 54 0.20 8.24 1.29
C GLY A 54 -1.29 8.55 1.30
N ASN A 55 -1.92 8.59 2.47
CA ASN A 55 -3.34 8.95 2.59
C ASN A 55 -3.62 10.39 2.11
N ALA A 56 -2.78 11.35 2.51
CA ALA A 56 -2.92 12.73 2.04
C ALA A 56 -2.78 12.82 0.51
N SER A 57 -1.85 12.07 -0.08
CA SER A 57 -1.72 11.99 -1.54
C SER A 57 -2.93 11.37 -2.21
N LEU A 58 -3.53 10.33 -1.61
CA LEU A 58 -4.71 9.65 -2.13
C LEU A 58 -5.94 10.55 -2.08
N GLU A 59 -6.14 11.27 -0.98
CA GLU A 59 -7.24 12.24 -0.82
C GLU A 59 -7.15 13.40 -1.82
N ASN A 60 -5.93 13.91 -2.05
CA ASN A 60 -5.68 14.96 -3.05
C ASN A 60 -5.91 14.47 -4.49
N LYS A 61 -5.76 13.16 -4.74
CA LYS A 61 -6.02 12.51 -6.03
C LYS A 61 -7.50 12.19 -6.27
N LYS A 62 -8.45 12.73 -5.49
CA LYS A 62 -9.89 12.68 -5.78
C LYS A 62 -10.22 13.33 -7.14
N LEU A 63 -9.94 12.64 -8.24
CA LEU A 63 -10.38 12.98 -9.57
C LEU A 63 -10.28 11.71 -10.45
N ASN A 64 -11.43 11.19 -10.89
CA ASN A 64 -11.59 10.33 -12.07
C ASN A 64 -11.41 8.81 -11.97
N SER A 65 -11.53 8.16 -10.79
CA SER A 65 -11.76 6.70 -10.79
C SER A 65 -13.18 6.42 -11.32
N THR A 66 -13.27 6.26 -12.64
CA THR A 66 -14.48 5.82 -13.31
C THR A 66 -14.66 4.35 -12.96
N THR A 67 -15.74 4.05 -12.25
CA THR A 67 -16.14 2.77 -11.65
C THR A 67 -16.38 1.62 -12.64
N THR A 68 -15.85 1.70 -13.86
CA THR A 68 -16.15 0.77 -14.96
C THR A 68 -15.20 -0.42 -15.05
N ALA A 69 -14.11 -0.45 -14.27
CA ALA A 69 -13.17 -1.57 -14.23
C ALA A 69 -13.33 -2.43 -12.97
N LYS A 70 -13.51 -3.74 -13.15
CA LYS A 70 -13.31 -4.71 -12.06
C LYS A 70 -11.81 -4.82 -11.79
N CYS A 71 -11.30 -3.99 -10.89
CA CYS A 71 -10.01 -4.18 -10.26
C CYS A 71 -10.14 -5.25 -9.16
N LYS A 72 -9.05 -5.93 -8.84
CA LYS A 72 -9.04 -6.88 -7.72
C LYS A 72 -9.23 -6.16 -6.40
N GLU A 73 -9.98 -6.77 -5.49
CA GLU A 73 -10.00 -6.41 -4.08
C GLU A 73 -8.66 -6.77 -3.42
N CYS A 74 -8.35 -6.16 -2.27
CA CYS A 74 -7.05 -6.33 -1.64
C CYS A 74 -6.78 -7.80 -1.28
N GLU A 75 -7.79 -8.49 -0.78
CA GLU A 75 -7.73 -9.89 -0.33
C GLU A 75 -7.57 -10.90 -1.49
N GLU A 76 -7.71 -10.46 -2.74
CA GLU A 76 -7.45 -11.29 -3.93
C GLU A 76 -5.97 -11.28 -4.36
N TYR A 77 -5.14 -10.43 -3.74
CA TYR A 77 -3.70 -10.42 -4.00
C TYR A 77 -2.96 -11.48 -3.19
N GLU A 78 -1.79 -11.86 -3.69
CA GLU A 78 -0.89 -12.74 -2.97
C GLU A 78 -0.37 -12.06 -1.70
N GLU A 79 -0.43 -12.78 -0.60
CA GLU A 79 0.18 -12.41 0.66
C GLU A 79 1.71 -12.59 0.61
N LYS A 80 2.47 -11.55 0.97
CA LYS A 80 3.93 -11.58 0.98
C LYS A 80 4.51 -11.07 2.28
N ASN A 81 5.76 -11.43 2.54
CA ASN A 81 6.46 -10.90 3.71
C ASN A 81 6.72 -9.39 3.57
N PHE A 82 7.05 -8.76 4.70
CA PHE A 82 7.34 -7.33 4.80
C PHE A 82 8.33 -6.82 3.74
N THR A 83 9.40 -7.58 3.46
CA THR A 83 10.44 -7.14 2.51
C THR A 83 9.90 -7.07 1.09
N GLU A 84 9.19 -8.10 0.64
CA GLU A 84 8.58 -8.16 -0.69
C GLU A 84 7.45 -7.14 -0.86
N PHE A 85 6.67 -6.92 0.21
CA PHE A 85 5.64 -5.88 0.25
C PHE A 85 6.25 -4.50 0.00
N ILE A 86 7.30 -4.12 0.74
CA ILE A 86 7.96 -2.81 0.59
C ILE A 86 8.59 -2.66 -0.80
N GLN A 87 9.21 -3.71 -1.34
CA GLN A 87 9.76 -3.69 -2.69
C GLN A 87 8.69 -3.43 -3.75
N SER A 88 7.52 -4.05 -3.61
CA SER A 88 6.39 -3.84 -4.51
C SER A 88 5.79 -2.44 -4.36
N PHE A 89 5.65 -1.96 -3.12
CA PHE A 89 5.15 -0.61 -2.84
C PHE A 89 6.02 0.48 -3.46
N VAL A 90 7.34 0.37 -3.34
CA VAL A 90 8.30 1.31 -3.96
C VAL A 90 8.12 1.35 -5.48
N LYS A 91 7.96 0.18 -6.12
CA LYS A 91 7.74 0.11 -7.58
C LYS A 91 6.44 0.82 -8.00
N VAL A 92 5.37 0.68 -7.22
CA VAL A 92 4.09 1.37 -7.48
C VAL A 92 4.23 2.89 -7.35
N ILE A 93 4.86 3.38 -6.28
CA ILE A 93 5.10 4.82 -6.10
C ILE A 93 5.98 5.38 -7.21
N GLN A 94 7.03 4.66 -7.63
CA GLN A 94 7.91 5.12 -8.71
C GLN A 94 7.18 5.28 -10.05
N LYS A 95 6.09 4.54 -10.30
CA LYS A 95 5.26 4.74 -11.49
C LYS A 95 4.40 6.01 -11.39
N GLU A 96 4.02 6.42 -10.20
CA GLU A 96 3.22 7.63 -9.94
C GLU A 96 4.03 8.92 -10.02
N CYS A 97 5.36 8.84 -9.89
CA CYS A 97 6.25 9.99 -9.94
C CYS A 97 6.87 10.22 -11.34
N LYS A 98 6.38 9.54 -12.38
CA LYS A 98 6.78 9.73 -13.79
C LYS A 98 5.73 10.55 -14.52
#